data_AF-A0AAN9PSC2-F1
#
_entry.id   AF-A0AAN9PSC2-F1
#
_cell.length_a   1.000
_cell.length_b   1.000
_cell.length_c   1.000
_cell.angle_alpha   90.00
_cell.angle_beta   90.00
_cell.angle_gamma   90.00
#
_symmetry.space_group_name_H-M   'P 1'
#
loop_
_entity.id
_entity.type
_entity.pdbx_description
1 polymer ?
#
loop_
_entity_poly.entity_id
_entity_poly.type
_entity_poly.pdbx_seq_one_letter_code
_entity_poly.pdbx_strand_id
1 'polypeptide(L)'
;MLFTNKPGLRNRAILKLKQMQRIQYGADDEAYNCCIQMEDEQGYGGFGLTKNLVKAAGKALTMNLQAMAPKILPLWELVRFFVVTVRSSMKKRKLLPLFTAVILGNGKSYPVKTVRNPFKEQYDWLNDECLSFVRLDFSKMAL
;
A
#
# COMPACT_ATOMS: atom_id res chain seq x y z
N MET A 1 -4.22 23.64 -9.78
CA MET A 1 -4.63 23.75 -8.37
C MET A 1 -5.62 22.62 -8.07
N LEU A 2 -5.17 21.50 -7.48
CA LEU A 2 -5.98 20.26 -7.37
C LEU A 2 -7.01 20.31 -6.23
N PHE A 3 -6.77 21.14 -5.21
CA PHE A 3 -7.68 21.37 -4.09
C PHE A 3 -7.74 22.85 -3.76
N THR A 4 -8.93 23.34 -3.39
CA THR A 4 -9.13 24.73 -2.95
C THR A 4 -9.96 24.74 -1.66
N ASN A 5 -9.49 25.48 -0.66
CA ASN A 5 -10.19 25.68 0.62
C ASN A 5 -10.99 26.99 0.64
N LYS A 6 -11.33 27.55 -0.52
CA LYS A 6 -12.10 28.80 -0.62
C LYS A 6 -13.60 28.49 -0.60
N PRO A 7 -14.37 28.97 0.39
CA PRO A 7 -15.80 28.67 0.48
C PRO A 7 -16.61 29.24 -0.69
N GLY A 8 -16.20 30.38 -1.27
CA GLY A 8 -16.85 30.98 -2.44
C GLY A 8 -16.78 30.15 -3.72
N LEU A 9 -15.90 29.14 -3.78
CA LEU A 9 -15.80 28.22 -4.92
C LEU A 9 -16.60 26.93 -4.71
N ARG A 10 -17.29 26.77 -3.57
CA ARG A 10 -18.06 25.56 -3.23
C ARG A 10 -19.12 25.22 -4.28
N ASN A 11 -19.81 26.23 -4.81
CA ASN A 11 -20.87 26.04 -5.80
C ASN A 11 -20.35 25.61 -7.18
N ARG A 12 -19.04 25.78 -7.45
CA ARG A 12 -18.40 25.36 -8.69
C ARG A 12 -17.66 24.02 -8.56
N ALA A 13 -17.57 23.44 -7.35
CA ALA A 13 -16.83 22.22 -7.11
C ALA A 13 -17.62 20.97 -7.51
N ILE A 14 -17.04 20.13 -8.38
CA ILE A 14 -17.64 18.86 -8.81
C ILE A 14 -17.61 17.81 -7.69
N LEU A 15 -16.54 17.81 -6.89
CA LEU A 15 -16.32 16.85 -5.81
C LEU A 15 -15.93 17.58 -4.52
N LYS A 16 -16.40 17.05 -3.38
CA LYS A 16 -15.99 17.49 -2.05
C LYS A 16 -15.10 16.44 -1.39
N LEU A 17 -13.89 16.81 -1.04
CA LEU A 17 -12.99 15.98 -0.24
C LEU A 17 -13.60 15.80 1.16
N LYS A 18 -14.02 14.57 1.51
CA LYS A 18 -14.56 14.26 2.84
C LYS A 18 -13.46 13.97 3.84
N GLN A 19 -12.47 13.16 3.46
CA GLN A 19 -11.39 12.77 4.35
C GLN A 19 -10.10 12.51 3.58
N MET A 20 -8.98 12.90 4.19
CA MET A 20 -7.63 12.60 3.76
C MET A 20 -6.94 11.88 4.93
N GLN A 21 -6.22 10.80 4.64
CA GLN A 21 -5.38 10.11 5.61
C GLN A 21 -3.96 10.05 5.05
N ARG A 22 -2.98 10.30 5.92
CA ARG A 22 -1.56 10.22 5.60
C ARG A 22 -0.91 9.35 6.66
N ILE A 23 -0.50 8.14 6.29
CA ILE A 23 0.28 7.28 7.17
C ILE A 23 1.74 7.36 6.73
N GLN A 24 2.62 7.57 7.71
CA GLN A 24 4.06 7.43 7.53
C GLN A 24 4.48 6.08 8.11
N TYR A 25 5.18 5.29 7.29
CA TYR A 25 5.66 3.96 7.66
C TYR A 25 7.20 3.95 7.85
N GLY A 26 7.79 5.11 8.19
CA GLY A 26 9.24 5.29 8.27
C GLY A 26 9.88 4.92 9.62
N ALA A 27 9.09 4.59 10.63
CA ALA A 27 9.60 4.15 11.95
C ALA A 27 10.02 2.68 11.98
N ASP A 28 9.66 1.91 10.95
CA ASP A 28 10.06 0.51 10.79
C ASP A 28 11.42 0.48 10.08
N ASP A 29 12.42 -0.17 10.68
CA ASP A 29 13.79 -0.19 10.14
C ASP A 29 13.86 -0.84 8.75
N GLU A 30 13.03 -1.85 8.45
CA GLU A 30 12.99 -2.46 7.11
C GLU A 30 12.46 -1.45 6.08
N ALA A 31 11.52 -0.59 6.49
CA ALA A 31 10.91 0.41 5.63
C ALA A 31 11.75 1.68 5.50
N TYR A 32 12.51 2.05 6.53
CA TYR A 32 13.47 3.15 6.45
C TYR A 32 14.62 2.78 5.52
N ASN A 33 15.20 1.60 5.70
CA ASN A 33 16.33 1.12 4.89
C ASN A 33 15.93 0.64 3.50
N CYS A 34 14.64 0.66 3.12
CA CYS A 34 14.23 0.22 1.79
C CYS A 34 14.53 1.21 0.67
N CYS A 35 14.67 2.49 1.02
CA CYS A 35 15.01 3.56 0.09
C CYS A 35 15.84 4.60 0.83
N ILE A 36 17.16 4.58 0.61
CA ILE A 36 18.10 5.53 1.21
C ILE A 36 18.83 6.29 0.11
N GLN A 37 19.09 7.57 0.32
CA GLN A 37 19.93 8.32 -0.60
C GLN A 37 21.39 7.96 -0.36
N MET A 38 22.09 7.51 -1.40
CA MET A 38 23.51 7.19 -1.34
C MET A 38 24.22 7.57 -2.64
N GLU A 39 25.54 7.65 -2.59
CA GLU A 39 26.37 7.90 -3.76
C GLU A 39 26.73 6.57 -4.42
N ASP A 40 26.68 6.55 -5.75
CA ASP A 40 27.15 5.42 -6.54
C ASP A 40 28.68 5.33 -6.52
N GLU A 41 29.26 4.22 -7.00
CA GLU A 41 30.72 4.03 -7.11
C GLU A 41 31.41 5.12 -7.95
N GLN A 42 30.63 5.78 -8.81
CA GLN A 42 31.08 6.85 -9.70
C GLN A 42 30.93 8.26 -9.08
N GLY A 43 30.53 8.36 -7.81
CA GLY A 43 30.38 9.62 -7.07
C GLY A 43 29.11 10.42 -7.40
N TYR A 44 28.14 9.81 -8.11
CA TYR A 44 26.87 10.45 -8.41
C TYR A 44 25.81 10.07 -7.36
N GLY A 45 25.15 11.08 -6.79
CA GLY A 45 24.06 10.87 -5.84
C GLY A 45 22.83 10.21 -6.48
N GLY A 46 22.23 9.26 -5.79
CA GLY A 46 21.01 8.57 -6.19
C GLY A 46 20.34 7.87 -5.02
N PHE A 47 19.39 6.98 -5.31
CA PHE A 47 18.66 6.23 -4.31
C PHE A 47 19.00 4.75 -4.37
N GLY A 48 19.43 4.23 -3.23
CA GLY A 48 19.57 2.82 -2.93
C GLY A 48 18.24 2.18 -2.62
N LEU A 49 17.78 1.30 -3.50
CA LEU A 49 16.56 0.52 -3.35
C LEU A 49 16.91 -0.90 -2.92
N THR A 50 16.35 -1.34 -1.79
CA THR A 50 16.49 -2.75 -1.37
C THR A 50 15.24 -3.55 -1.74
N LYS A 51 15.37 -4.88 -1.81
CA LYS A 51 14.26 -5.82 -2.11
C LYS A 51 13.08 -5.70 -1.14
N ASN A 52 13.27 -5.04 0.01
CA ASN A 52 12.22 -4.78 0.99
C ASN A 52 11.27 -3.64 0.58
N LEU A 53 11.58 -2.86 -0.46
CA LEU A 53 10.79 -1.72 -0.91
C LEU A 53 9.34 -2.09 -1.21
N VAL A 54 9.12 -3.11 -2.05
CA VAL A 54 7.77 -3.55 -2.45
C VAL A 54 7.01 -4.08 -1.25
N LYS A 55 7.70 -4.80 -0.35
CA LYS A 55 7.13 -5.34 0.90
C LYS A 55 6.70 -4.20 1.83
N ALA A 56 7.56 -3.22 2.07
CA ALA A 56 7.29 -2.07 2.92
C ALA A 56 6.17 -1.18 2.35
N ALA A 57 6.19 -0.92 1.04
CA ALA A 57 5.12 -0.19 0.34
C ALA A 57 3.77 -0.91 0.45
N GLY A 58 3.75 -2.24 0.29
CA GLY A 58 2.56 -3.06 0.46
C GLY A 58 1.99 -3.01 1.88
N LYS A 59 2.86 -3.07 2.91
CA LYS A 59 2.46 -2.89 4.31
C LYS A 59 1.85 -1.50 4.54
N ALA A 60 2.54 -0.44 4.11
CA ALA A 60 2.07 0.94 4.26
C ALA A 60 0.72 1.17 3.56
N LEU A 61 0.53 0.61 2.35
CA LEU A 61 -0.74 0.66 1.64
C LEU A 61 -1.84 -0.10 2.37
N THR A 62 -1.53 -1.29 2.89
CA THR A 62 -2.49 -2.11 3.65
C THR A 62 -2.96 -1.37 4.90
N MET A 63 -2.05 -0.75 5.65
CA MET A 63 -2.41 0.06 6.82
C MET A 63 -3.25 1.28 6.44
N ASN A 64 -2.91 1.96 5.33
CA ASN A 64 -3.70 3.07 4.80
C ASN A 64 -5.13 2.64 4.46
N LEU A 65 -5.27 1.51 3.76
CA LEU A 65 -6.57 0.96 3.41
C LEU A 65 -7.34 0.48 4.63
N GLN A 66 -6.69 -0.13 5.62
CA GLN A 66 -7.37 -0.54 6.87
C GLN A 66 -7.94 0.66 7.62
N ALA A 67 -7.20 1.78 7.68
CA ALA A 67 -7.69 3.01 8.31
C ALA A 67 -8.79 3.71 7.50
N MET A 68 -8.74 3.63 6.15
CA MET A 68 -9.72 4.28 5.28
C MET A 68 -10.98 3.43 5.03
N ALA A 69 -10.84 2.11 4.87
CA ALA A 69 -11.91 1.17 4.53
C ALA A 69 -13.21 1.37 5.33
N PRO A 70 -13.20 1.45 6.68
CA PRO A 70 -14.43 1.62 7.44
C PRO A 70 -15.11 2.98 7.22
N LYS A 71 -14.38 3.96 6.67
CA LYS A 71 -14.86 5.33 6.45
C LYS A 71 -15.30 5.57 5.01
N ILE A 72 -14.80 4.78 4.06
CA ILE A 72 -15.18 4.83 2.64
C ILE A 72 -16.24 3.80 2.28
N LEU A 73 -16.28 2.63 2.93
CA LEU A 73 -17.30 1.62 2.67
C LEU A 73 -18.56 1.90 3.50
N PRO A 74 -19.76 1.84 2.89
CA PRO A 74 -20.99 1.80 3.66
C PRO A 74 -21.01 0.53 4.52
N LEU A 75 -21.44 0.64 5.78
CA LEU A 75 -21.47 -0.48 6.73
C LEU A 75 -22.16 -1.73 6.17
N TRP A 76 -23.15 -1.55 5.29
CA TRP A 76 -23.89 -2.63 4.66
C TRP A 76 -23.05 -3.50 3.72
N GLU A 77 -22.08 -2.93 3.01
CA GLU A 77 -21.16 -3.70 2.17
C GLU A 77 -20.20 -4.54 3.02
N LEU A 78 -19.76 -3.98 4.15
CA LEU A 78 -18.93 -4.68 5.12
C LEU A 78 -19.68 -5.89 5.71
N VAL A 79 -20.97 -5.71 6.04
CA VAL A 79 -21.86 -6.80 6.49
C VAL A 79 -22.09 -7.84 5.40
N ARG A 80 -22.35 -7.44 4.14
CA ARG A 80 -22.51 -8.37 3.01
C ARG A 80 -21.25 -9.19 2.78
N PHE A 81 -20.09 -8.56 2.78
CA PHE A 81 -18.80 -9.23 2.66
C PHE A 81 -18.58 -10.22 3.80
N PHE A 82 -18.89 -9.82 5.03
CA PHE A 82 -18.83 -10.68 6.20
C PHE A 82 -19.75 -11.91 6.06
N VAL A 83 -21.01 -11.71 5.67
CA VAL A 83 -21.99 -12.80 5.49
C VAL A 83 -21.56 -13.77 4.40
N VAL A 84 -21.06 -13.29 3.26
CA VAL A 84 -20.55 -14.14 2.16
C VAL A 84 -19.31 -14.92 2.62
N THR A 85 -18.42 -14.26 3.36
CA THR A 85 -17.22 -14.90 3.93
C THR A 85 -17.60 -15.99 4.92
N VAL A 86 -18.51 -15.72 5.86
CA VAL A 86 -19.00 -16.71 6.83
C VAL A 86 -19.70 -17.87 6.13
N ARG A 87 -20.58 -17.59 5.15
CA ARG A 87 -21.30 -18.62 4.39
C ARG A 87 -20.37 -19.54 3.59
N SER A 88 -19.35 -18.98 2.94
CA SER A 88 -18.33 -19.77 2.23
C SER A 88 -17.41 -20.54 3.17
N SER A 89 -17.14 -19.98 4.35
CA SER A 89 -16.34 -20.60 5.41
C SER A 89 -17.04 -21.80 6.04
N MET A 90 -18.37 -21.76 6.21
CA MET A 90 -19.14 -22.92 6.70
C MET A 90 -19.05 -24.13 5.75
N LYS A 91 -18.79 -23.93 4.45
CA LYS A 91 -18.53 -25.03 3.50
C LYS A 91 -17.13 -25.66 3.66
N LYS A 92 -16.17 -24.99 4.30
CA LYS A 92 -14.80 -25.48 4.52
C LYS A 92 -14.47 -25.42 6.01
N ARG A 93 -14.66 -26.53 6.72
CA ARG A 93 -14.51 -26.71 8.19
C ARG A 93 -13.10 -26.41 8.77
N LYS A 94 -12.51 -25.22 8.54
CA LYS A 94 -11.25 -24.75 9.13
C LYS A 94 -11.25 -23.22 9.24
N LEU A 95 -11.97 -22.65 10.21
CA LEU A 95 -12.10 -21.19 10.33
C LEU A 95 -12.07 -20.64 11.77
N LEU A 96 -11.11 -21.06 12.57
CA LEU A 96 -10.70 -20.29 13.76
C LEU A 96 -9.56 -19.26 13.53
N PRO A 97 -8.76 -19.27 12.43
CA PRO A 97 -7.63 -18.33 12.31
C PRO A 97 -7.89 -17.08 11.47
N LEU A 98 -9.07 -16.90 10.85
CA LEU A 98 -9.31 -15.83 9.86
C LEU A 98 -9.89 -14.56 10.48
N PHE A 99 -10.81 -14.68 11.44
CA PHE A 99 -11.37 -13.54 12.18
C PHE A 99 -10.37 -12.91 13.15
N THR A 100 -9.54 -13.72 13.79
CA THR A 100 -8.42 -13.27 14.62
C THR A 100 -7.35 -12.57 13.78
N ALA A 101 -7.09 -13.00 12.54
CA ALA A 101 -6.12 -12.34 11.66
C ALA A 101 -6.53 -10.91 11.24
N VAL A 102 -7.83 -10.68 10.99
CA VAL A 102 -8.34 -9.37 10.54
C VAL A 102 -8.44 -8.37 11.70
N ILE A 103 -8.73 -8.84 12.93
CA ILE A 103 -8.92 -7.96 14.10
C ILE A 103 -7.66 -7.85 14.99
N LEU A 104 -6.83 -8.88 15.11
CA LEU A 104 -5.63 -8.87 15.97
C LEU A 104 -4.31 -8.58 15.25
N GLY A 105 -4.29 -8.41 13.92
CA GLY A 105 -3.05 -8.07 13.19
C GLY A 105 -1.94 -9.14 13.22
N ASN A 106 -2.18 -10.31 13.82
CA ASN A 106 -1.25 -11.43 13.88
C ASN A 106 -1.86 -12.66 13.18
N GLY A 107 -1.85 -12.65 11.85
CA GLY A 107 -2.31 -13.76 11.03
C GLY A 107 -1.53 -13.80 9.72
N LYS A 108 -0.84 -14.91 9.48
CA LYS A 108 0.08 -15.12 8.37
C LYS A 108 -0.54 -14.70 7.01
N SER A 109 0.11 -13.72 6.39
CA SER A 109 0.34 -13.55 4.94
C SER A 109 -0.87 -13.75 4.03
N TYR A 110 -1.66 -12.69 3.84
CA TYR A 110 -2.09 -12.37 2.48
C TYR A 110 -0.84 -11.98 1.67
N PRO A 111 -0.63 -12.52 0.46
CA PRO A 111 -1.56 -13.35 -0.32
C PRO A 111 -1.40 -14.87 -0.12
N VAL A 112 -2.43 -15.63 -0.52
CA VAL A 112 -2.43 -17.09 -0.66
C VAL A 112 -1.24 -17.51 -1.54
N LYS A 113 -0.32 -18.31 -0.99
CA LYS A 113 0.93 -18.73 -1.67
C LYS A 113 0.75 -19.66 -2.89
N THR A 114 -0.48 -19.92 -3.34
CA THR A 114 -0.78 -20.90 -4.39
C THR A 114 -1.40 -20.31 -5.66
N VAL A 115 -1.53 -18.98 -5.78
CA VAL A 115 -1.98 -18.34 -7.03
C VAL A 115 -0.78 -17.67 -7.68
N ARG A 116 -0.40 -18.09 -8.90
CA ARG A 116 0.57 -17.34 -9.72
C ARG A 116 -0.01 -15.95 -9.93
N ASN A 117 0.63 -14.94 -9.32
CA ASN A 117 0.18 -13.56 -9.45
C ASN A 117 0.73 -13.03 -10.79
N PRO A 118 -0.12 -12.72 -11.78
CA PRO A 118 0.35 -12.22 -13.08
C PRO A 118 1.12 -10.90 -12.95
N PHE A 119 0.80 -10.08 -11.94
CA PHE A 119 1.58 -8.88 -11.64
C PHE A 119 2.96 -9.21 -11.10
N LYS A 120 3.13 -10.31 -10.35
CA LYS A 120 4.45 -10.68 -9.86
C LYS A 120 5.37 -11.04 -11.04
N GLU A 121 4.87 -11.74 -12.05
CA GLU A 121 5.67 -12.08 -13.24
C GLU A 121 6.05 -10.83 -14.04
N GLN A 122 5.12 -9.89 -14.21
CA GLN A 122 5.38 -8.65 -14.96
C GLN A 122 6.35 -7.70 -14.25
N TYR A 123 6.38 -7.72 -12.91
CA TYR A 123 7.12 -6.75 -12.09
C TYR A 123 8.22 -7.40 -11.24
N ASP A 124 8.60 -8.65 -11.53
CA ASP A 124 9.65 -9.35 -10.77
C ASP A 124 11.00 -8.66 -10.91
N TRP A 125 11.22 -7.99 -12.05
CA TRP A 125 12.41 -7.20 -12.36
C TRP A 125 12.69 -6.10 -11.31
N LEU A 126 11.67 -5.60 -10.59
CA LEU A 126 11.88 -4.66 -9.48
C LEU A 126 12.71 -5.24 -8.34
N ASN A 127 12.82 -6.57 -8.25
CA ASN A 127 13.65 -7.25 -7.26
C ASN A 127 15.04 -7.60 -7.77
N ASP A 128 15.36 -7.29 -9.03
CA ASP A 128 16.67 -7.55 -9.61
C ASP A 128 17.72 -6.61 -8.99
N GLU A 129 18.90 -7.17 -8.75
CA GLU A 129 20.01 -6.47 -8.10
C GLU A 129 20.53 -5.29 -8.94
N CYS A 130 20.38 -5.38 -10.27
CA CYS A 130 20.74 -4.32 -11.22
C CYS A 130 19.92 -3.03 -11.06
N LEU A 131 18.81 -3.06 -10.32
CA LEU A 131 17.94 -1.91 -10.06
C LEU A 131 17.98 -1.46 -8.59
N SER A 132 18.99 -1.93 -7.86
CA SER A 132 19.28 -1.47 -6.50
C SER A 132 19.69 -0.01 -6.42
N PHE A 133 20.01 0.64 -7.54
CA PHE A 133 20.35 2.05 -7.58
C PHE A 133 19.60 2.80 -8.68
N VAL A 134 18.93 3.89 -8.30
CA VAL A 134 18.19 4.75 -9.23
C VAL A 134 18.73 6.17 -9.18
N ARG A 135 19.18 6.66 -10.34
CA ARG A 135 19.52 8.07 -10.54
C ARG A 135 18.29 8.82 -10.99
N LEU A 136 17.94 9.87 -10.24
CA LEU A 136 16.87 10.78 -10.65
C LEU A 136 17.47 12.01 -11.31
N ASP A 137 17.22 12.14 -12.62
CA ASP A 137 17.49 13.38 -13.34
C ASP A 137 16.43 14.43 -12.95
N PHE A 138 16.65 15.12 -11.83
CA PHE A 138 15.73 16.18 -11.38
C PHE A 138 15.58 17.31 -12.41
N SER A 139 16.56 17.51 -13.29
CA SER A 139 16.50 18.45 -14.42
C SER A 139 15.38 18.13 -15.41
N LYS A 140 14.91 16.88 -15.49
CA LYS A 140 13.76 16.47 -16.33
C LYS A 140 12.43 16.52 -15.59
N MET A 141 12.44 16.68 -14.26
CA MET A 141 11.26 16.73 -13.40
C MET A 141 10.81 18.15 -13.04
N ALA A 142 11.65 19.15 -13.30
CA ALA A 142 11.25 20.55 -13.23
C ALA A 142 10.30 20.87 -14.40
N LEU A 143 9.00 20.97 -14.08
CA LEU A 143 7.96 21.55 -14.93
C LEU A 143 7.98 23.08 -14.83
#